data_AF-A0A365KKF6-F1
#
_entry.id   AF-A0A365KKF6-F1
#
_cell.length_a   1.000
_cell.length_b   1.000
_cell.length_c   1.000
_cell.angle_alpha   90.00
_cell.angle_beta   90.00
_cell.angle_gamma   90.00
#
_symmetry.space_group_name_H-M   'P 1'
#
loop_
_entity.id
_entity.type
_entity.pdbx_description
1 polymer ?
#
loop_
_entity_poly.entity_id
_entity_poly.type
_entity_poly.pdbx_seq_one_letter_code
_entity_poly.pdbx_strand_id
1 'polypeptide(L)'
;MAKIDTANEIVEEFPNKGFDAEQLKEENTQEELDQLQQDLRAEREGTGDKTSEPSETPAPEASAAPAKESAKKYKLKDPETSYQEVGFTLADDQEKELPENPSSFLLGYIRSGFIVEVK
;
A
#
# COMPACT_ATOMS: atom_id res chain seq x y z
N MET A 1 6.34 -9.90 -19.96
CA MET A 1 5.38 -10.94 -19.51
C MET A 1 3.98 -10.37 -19.55
N ALA A 2 2.95 -11.19 -19.70
CA ALA A 2 1.58 -10.73 -19.46
C ALA A 2 1.27 -10.80 -17.95
N LYS A 3 0.24 -10.06 -17.51
CA LYS A 3 -0.14 -9.99 -16.08
C LYS A 3 -0.39 -11.38 -15.49
N ILE A 4 -1.04 -12.22 -16.29
CA ILE A 4 -1.33 -13.60 -15.91
C ILE A 4 -0.06 -14.45 -15.78
N ASP A 5 0.98 -14.22 -16.57
CA ASP A 5 2.24 -14.95 -16.43
C ASP A 5 2.91 -14.58 -15.10
N THR A 6 3.03 -13.28 -14.80
CA THR A 6 3.63 -12.79 -13.54
C THR A 6 2.81 -13.23 -12.32
N ALA A 7 1.48 -13.17 -12.41
CA ALA A 7 0.61 -13.64 -11.33
C ALA A 7 0.77 -15.15 -11.07
N ASN A 8 0.87 -15.97 -12.12
CA ASN A 8 1.15 -17.41 -11.96
C ASN A 8 2.54 -17.63 -11.33
N GLU A 9 3.55 -16.88 -11.77
CA GLU A 9 4.90 -16.99 -11.23
C GLU A 9 4.93 -16.68 -9.72
N ILE A 10 4.19 -15.66 -9.28
CA ILE A 10 4.03 -15.34 -7.85
C ILE A 10 3.36 -16.50 -7.08
N VAL A 11 2.29 -17.09 -7.62
CA VAL A 11 1.59 -18.19 -6.95
C VAL A 11 2.44 -19.46 -6.88
N GLU A 12 3.19 -19.76 -7.94
CA GLU A 12 4.12 -20.90 -7.98
C GLU A 12 5.32 -20.71 -7.05
N GLU A 13 5.83 -19.49 -6.95
CA GLU A 13 7.02 -19.17 -6.15
C GLU A 13 6.67 -18.95 -4.66
N PHE A 14 5.46 -18.46 -4.39
CA PHE A 14 4.93 -18.19 -3.05
C PHE A 14 3.60 -18.90 -2.75
N PRO A 15 3.52 -20.24 -2.87
CA PRO A 15 2.29 -20.98 -2.64
C PRO A 15 1.80 -20.89 -1.19
N ASN A 16 2.71 -20.56 -0.25
CA ASN A 16 2.38 -20.38 1.17
C ASN A 16 1.63 -19.08 1.48
N LYS A 17 1.60 -18.11 0.55
CA LYS A 17 0.88 -16.85 0.75
C LYS A 17 -0.60 -16.96 0.41
N GLY A 18 -1.02 -18.02 -0.28
CA GLY A 18 -2.43 -18.26 -0.61
C GLY A 18 -2.98 -17.26 -1.63
N PHE A 19 -2.14 -16.75 -2.53
CA PHE A 19 -2.58 -15.88 -3.62
C PHE A 19 -3.25 -16.69 -4.73
N ASP A 20 -4.22 -16.07 -5.40
CA ASP A 20 -4.87 -16.59 -6.60
C ASP A 20 -4.44 -15.80 -7.83
N ALA A 21 -3.90 -16.47 -8.85
CA ALA A 21 -3.36 -15.80 -10.03
C ALA A 21 -4.44 -15.02 -10.82
N GLU A 22 -5.68 -15.51 -10.78
CA GLU A 22 -6.81 -14.82 -11.40
C GLU A 22 -7.23 -13.55 -10.65
N GLN A 23 -7.18 -13.57 -9.31
CA GLN A 23 -7.44 -12.38 -8.50
C GLN A 23 -6.31 -11.37 -8.65
N LEU A 24 -5.06 -11.83 -8.57
CA LEU A 24 -3.88 -11.00 -8.72
C LEU A 24 -3.89 -10.19 -10.03
N LYS A 25 -4.19 -10.82 -11.18
CA LYS A 25 -4.25 -10.10 -12.48
C LYS A 25 -5.40 -9.10 -12.60
N GLU A 26 -6.48 -9.31 -11.84
CA GLU A 26 -7.72 -8.55 -11.95
C GLU A 26 -7.70 -7.35 -11.00
N GLU A 27 -7.16 -7.56 -9.81
CA GLU A 27 -7.03 -6.55 -8.76
C GLU A 27 -5.75 -5.70 -8.91
N ASN A 28 -4.73 -6.19 -9.64
CA ASN A 28 -3.45 -5.50 -9.78
C ASN A 28 -3.06 -5.22 -11.23
N THR A 29 -2.29 -4.15 -11.41
CA THR A 29 -1.60 -3.84 -12.67
C THR A 29 -0.35 -4.71 -12.85
N GLN A 30 0.24 -4.67 -14.06
CA GLN A 30 1.45 -5.44 -14.35
C GLN A 30 2.62 -5.02 -13.45
N GLU A 31 2.76 -3.72 -13.21
CA GLU A 31 3.82 -3.15 -12.37
C GLU A 31 3.64 -3.55 -10.91
N GLU A 32 2.41 -3.55 -10.41
CA GLU A 32 2.11 -4.00 -9.04
C GLU A 32 2.40 -5.48 -8.84
N LEU A 33 2.14 -6.33 -9.83
CA LEU A 33 2.51 -7.74 -9.77
C LEU A 33 4.03 -7.94 -9.75
N ASP A 34 4.75 -7.22 -10.60
CA ASP A 34 6.22 -7.28 -10.63
C ASP A 34 6.82 -6.82 -9.28
N GLN A 35 6.29 -5.72 -8.75
CA GLN A 35 6.69 -5.18 -7.45
C GLN A 35 6.36 -6.12 -6.30
N LEU A 36 5.17 -6.73 -6.31
CA LEU A 36 4.74 -7.72 -5.32
C LEU A 36 5.67 -8.94 -5.36
N GLN A 37 6.01 -9.42 -6.55
CA GLN A 37 6.95 -10.54 -6.68
C GLN A 37 8.33 -10.20 -6.10
N GLN A 38 8.85 -9.00 -6.38
CA GLN A 38 10.13 -8.55 -5.82
C GLN A 38 10.09 -8.42 -4.29
N ASP A 39 9.02 -7.83 -3.75
CA ASP A 39 8.86 -7.65 -2.30
C ASP A 39 8.78 -9.01 -1.58
N LEU A 40 8.02 -9.96 -2.14
CA LEU A 40 7.93 -11.32 -1.61
C LEU A 40 9.28 -12.06 -1.66
N ARG A 41 10.08 -11.87 -2.71
CA ARG A 41 11.45 -12.41 -2.78
C ARG A 41 12.35 -11.78 -1.73
N ALA A 42 12.29 -10.46 -1.58
CA ALA A 42 13.05 -9.73 -0.57
C ALA A 42 12.65 -10.15 0.85
N GLU A 43 11.35 -10.38 1.12
CA GLU A 43 10.85 -10.87 2.39
C GLU A 43 11.36 -12.30 2.69
N ARG A 44 11.39 -13.16 1.66
CA ARG A 44 11.92 -14.53 1.77
C ARG A 44 13.42 -14.56 2.08
N GLU A 45 14.19 -13.63 1.52
CA GLU A 45 15.64 -13.51 1.79
C GLU A 45 15.95 -12.68 3.05
N GLY A 46 15.02 -11.83 3.50
CA GLY A 46 15.19 -10.89 4.61
C GLY A 46 15.00 -11.46 6.01
N THR A 47 14.63 -12.74 6.16
CA THR A 47 14.53 -13.39 7.48
C THR A 47 15.91 -13.90 7.93
N GLY A 48 16.86 -12.97 8.02
CA GLY A 48 18.26 -13.21 8.36
C GLY A 48 18.97 -11.95 8.83
N ASP A 49 18.63 -11.47 10.03
CA ASP A 49 19.44 -10.63 10.92
C ASP A 49 19.84 -9.18 10.47
N LYS A 50 19.07 -8.21 10.99
CA LYS A 50 19.42 -6.84 11.43
C LYS A 50 20.46 -5.96 10.68
N THR A 51 19.98 -4.74 10.39
CA THR A 51 20.68 -3.42 10.38
C THR A 51 21.06 -2.88 9.00
N SER A 52 20.26 -1.94 8.48
CA SER A 52 20.65 -0.56 8.10
C SER A 52 19.54 0.12 7.29
N GLU A 53 18.78 1.00 7.93
CA GLU A 53 18.33 2.25 7.28
C GLU A 53 19.54 3.21 7.23
N PRO A 54 19.52 4.32 6.47
CA PRO A 54 18.64 4.71 5.36
C PRO A 54 19.45 5.21 4.13
N SER A 55 18.86 5.24 2.92
CA SER A 55 19.28 6.23 1.92
C SER A 55 18.26 6.37 0.79
N GLU A 56 17.48 7.44 0.91
CA GLU A 56 17.20 8.43 -0.12
C GLU A 56 16.77 7.98 -1.53
N THR A 57 15.52 8.33 -1.83
CA THR A 57 14.87 8.58 -3.12
C THR A 57 15.80 8.90 -4.29
N PRO A 58 15.38 8.55 -5.52
CA PRO A 58 14.88 9.64 -6.37
C PRO A 58 13.57 9.30 -7.07
N ALA A 59 12.62 10.23 -7.00
CA ALA A 59 11.55 10.32 -7.98
C ALA A 59 12.17 10.61 -9.36
N PRO A 60 11.50 10.19 -10.45
CA PRO A 60 10.84 11.22 -11.24
C PRO A 60 9.40 10.88 -11.64
N GLU A 61 8.58 11.92 -11.62
CA GLU A 61 7.21 12.02 -12.15
C GLU A 61 7.08 11.54 -13.61
N ALA A 62 5.96 10.87 -13.92
CA ALA A 62 4.86 11.40 -14.75
C ALA A 62 4.19 10.32 -15.64
N SER A 63 2.92 9.96 -15.34
CA SER A 63 1.82 9.98 -16.32
C SER A 63 0.45 9.63 -15.72
N ALA A 64 -0.28 10.69 -15.35
CA ALA A 64 -1.68 10.97 -15.71
C ALA A 64 -2.75 9.85 -15.73
N ALA A 65 -3.47 9.74 -14.60
CA ALA A 65 -4.93 9.89 -14.38
C ALA A 65 -5.95 9.05 -15.22
N PRO A 66 -7.06 8.66 -14.57
CA PRO A 66 -8.19 9.58 -14.62
C PRO A 66 -8.89 9.87 -13.27
N ALA A 67 -9.21 11.15 -13.10
CA ALA A 67 -10.35 11.72 -12.36
C ALA A 67 -10.26 11.89 -10.83
N LYS A 68 -9.61 13.01 -10.45
CA LYS A 68 -10.15 14.10 -9.60
C LYS A 68 -10.85 13.70 -8.28
N GLU A 69 -10.09 13.74 -7.20
CA GLU A 69 -10.43 14.58 -6.06
C GLU A 69 -9.11 15.08 -5.45
N SER A 70 -9.07 16.34 -5.03
CA SER A 70 -7.89 16.96 -4.40
C SER A 70 -7.21 16.01 -3.41
N ALA A 71 -5.88 15.93 -3.46
CA ALA A 71 -4.98 15.35 -2.47
C ALA A 71 -5.33 15.81 -1.05
N LYS A 72 -6.37 15.21 -0.47
CA LYS A 72 -6.92 15.56 0.83
C LYS A 72 -6.05 14.85 1.84
N LYS A 73 -5.37 15.64 2.65
CA LYS A 73 -4.59 15.14 3.77
C LYS A 73 -5.55 14.81 4.90
N TYR A 74 -5.28 13.74 5.60
CA TYR A 74 -6.06 13.32 6.74
C TYR A 74 -5.14 13.16 7.93
N LYS A 75 -5.64 13.54 9.09
CA LYS A 75 -4.96 13.35 10.36
C LYS A 75 -5.90 12.80 11.42
N LEU A 76 -5.35 12.31 12.51
CA LEU A 76 -6.16 11.89 13.64
C LEU A 76 -6.81 13.11 14.32
N LYS A 77 -8.07 12.93 14.70
CA LYS A 77 -8.81 13.93 15.46
C LYS A 77 -8.17 14.17 16.83
N ASP A 78 -7.70 13.08 17.44
CA ASP A 78 -7.05 13.06 18.74
C ASP A 78 -5.61 12.51 18.58
N PRO A 79 -4.59 13.32 18.88
CA PRO A 79 -3.18 12.89 18.77
C PRO A 79 -2.77 11.87 19.83
N GLU A 80 -3.59 11.69 20.88
CA GLU A 80 -3.41 10.60 21.86
C GLU A 80 -3.82 9.23 21.30
N THR A 81 -4.47 9.22 20.13
CA THR A 81 -4.88 7.99 19.47
C THR A 81 -3.92 7.67 18.32
N SER A 82 -3.92 6.42 17.88
CA SER A 82 -3.15 5.96 16.74
C SER A 82 -4.00 5.03 15.89
N TYR A 83 -3.92 5.18 14.58
CA TYR A 83 -4.60 4.36 13.62
C TYR A 83 -3.59 3.59 12.78
N GLN A 84 -3.73 2.27 12.74
CA GLN A 84 -2.88 1.40 11.95
C GLN A 84 -3.73 0.39 11.21
N GLU A 85 -3.51 0.30 9.90
CA GLU A 85 -3.97 -0.78 9.04
C GLU A 85 -2.84 -1.26 8.14
N VAL A 86 -3.11 -2.32 7.39
CA VAL A 86 -2.17 -2.87 6.42
C VAL A 86 -1.93 -1.83 5.32
N GLY A 87 -0.70 -1.32 5.22
CA GLY A 87 -0.31 -0.33 4.21
C GLY A 87 -0.65 1.13 4.53
N PHE A 88 -1.34 1.41 5.64
CA PHE A 88 -1.64 2.79 6.04
C PHE A 88 -1.61 2.99 7.56
N THR A 89 -0.98 4.07 8.01
CA THR A 89 -0.78 4.32 9.45
C THR A 89 -0.78 5.82 9.67
N LEU A 90 -1.48 6.26 10.70
CA LEU A 90 -1.54 7.62 11.21
C LEU A 90 -1.30 7.55 12.72
N ALA A 91 -0.39 8.35 13.23
CA ALA A 91 -0.11 8.45 14.67
C ALA A 91 0.18 9.91 15.03
N ASP A 92 -0.12 10.29 16.27
CA ASP A 92 0.07 11.67 16.76
C ASP A 92 -0.59 12.69 15.81
N ASP A 93 0.14 13.73 15.39
CA ASP A 93 -0.31 14.76 14.45
C ASP A 93 0.18 14.49 13.02
N GLN A 94 0.45 13.23 12.66
CA GLN A 94 0.81 12.90 11.29
C GLN A 94 -0.34 13.19 10.33
N GLU A 95 0.01 13.78 9.20
CA GLU A 95 -0.90 14.07 8.10
C GLU A 95 -0.52 13.17 6.93
N LYS A 96 -1.46 12.34 6.49
CA LYS A 96 -1.23 11.39 5.40
C LYS A 96 -2.40 11.42 4.43
N GLU A 97 -2.08 11.28 3.16
CA GLU A 97 -3.08 11.24 2.10
C GLU A 97 -3.76 9.87 2.09
N LEU A 98 -5.07 9.85 1.87
CA LEU A 98 -5.77 8.59 1.69
C LEU A 98 -5.14 7.81 0.54
N PRO A 99 -4.88 6.49 0.71
CA PRO A 99 -4.52 5.65 -0.42
C PRO A 99 -5.65 5.65 -1.45
N GLU A 100 -5.34 5.41 -2.73
CA GLU A 100 -6.31 5.43 -3.84
C GLU A 100 -7.50 4.48 -3.61
N ASN A 101 -7.28 3.37 -2.93
CA ASN A 101 -8.32 2.47 -2.45
C ASN A 101 -8.34 2.45 -0.91
N PRO A 102 -9.04 3.39 -0.26
CA PRO A 102 -9.13 3.40 1.19
C PRO A 102 -9.98 2.22 1.66
N SER A 103 -9.49 1.47 2.65
CA SER A 103 -10.25 0.39 3.26
C SER A 103 -11.59 0.87 3.80
N SER A 104 -12.57 -0.02 3.82
CA SER A 104 -13.88 0.25 4.44
C SER A 104 -13.75 0.68 5.91
N PHE A 105 -12.73 0.18 6.61
CA PHE A 105 -12.39 0.60 7.97
C PHE A 105 -11.96 2.08 8.01
N LEU A 106 -10.98 2.46 7.19
CA LEU A 106 -10.47 3.84 7.10
C LEU A 106 -11.60 4.84 6.81
N LEU A 107 -12.44 4.53 5.83
CA LEU A 107 -13.63 5.30 5.51
C LEU A 107 -14.61 5.36 6.70
N GLY A 108 -14.75 4.27 7.45
CA GLY A 108 -15.53 4.21 8.69
C GLY A 108 -15.01 5.16 9.77
N TYR A 109 -13.69 5.21 9.97
CA TYR A 109 -13.06 6.13 10.94
C TYR A 109 -13.16 7.59 10.52
N ILE A 110 -13.04 7.88 9.22
CA ILE A 110 -13.25 9.22 8.68
C ILE A 110 -14.70 9.66 8.89
N ARG A 111 -15.67 8.80 8.55
CA ARG A 111 -17.10 9.07 8.76
C ARG A 111 -17.47 9.22 10.23
N SER A 112 -16.77 8.51 11.11
CA SER A 112 -16.97 8.60 12.57
C SER A 112 -16.32 9.85 13.17
N GLY A 113 -15.51 10.59 12.40
CA GLY A 113 -14.79 11.78 12.87
C GLY A 113 -13.54 11.46 13.70
N PHE A 114 -13.07 10.21 13.70
CA PHE A 114 -11.81 9.80 14.32
C PHE A 114 -10.60 10.24 13.49
N ILE A 115 -10.76 10.25 12.17
CA ILE A 115 -9.81 10.81 11.22
C ILE A 115 -10.48 12.00 10.55
N VAL A 116 -9.79 13.13 10.50
CA VAL A 116 -10.30 14.38 9.93
C VAL A 116 -9.47 14.83 8.75
N GLU A 117 -10.17 15.32 7.72
CA GLU A 117 -9.55 15.99 6.59
C GLU A 117 -8.90 17.29 7.08
N VAL A 118 -7.61 17.44 6.80
CA VAL A 118 -6.87 18.69 6.99
C VAL A 118 -6.99 19.50 5.71
N LYS A 119 -7.35 20.77 5.86
CA LYS A 119 -7.69 21.67 4.77
C LYS A 119 -6.64 22.76 4.61
#